data_AF-A0A936IA36-F1
#
_entry.id   AF-A0A936IA36-F1
#
_cell.length_a   1.000
_cell.length_b   1.000
_cell.length_c   1.000
_cell.angle_alpha   90.00
_cell.angle_beta   90.00
_cell.angle_gamma   90.00
#
_symmetry.space_group_name_H-M   'P 1'
#
loop_
_entity.id
_entity.type
_entity.pdbx_description
1 polymer ?
#
loop_
_entity_poly.entity_id
_entity_poly.type
_entity_poly.pdbx_seq_one_letter_code
_entity_poly.pdbx_strand_id
1 'polypeptide(L)'
;MINDAWTTLPASQGVDPTGTNRVLIAQLTTAGTFSFHINVQLSDPNSVLETYVHTNAGPGEVVSPKLTYPQALPPDCLGVPGGSALPGTACDDGLATTGNDTWSANCVCEGQLIDCLGVPGGAALPGTSCDDGLATTGNDVYDANCVCAGQLIDCLGVPGGTAARVVLR
;
A
#
# COMPACT_ATOMS: atom_id res chain seq x y z
N MET A 1 -41.86 2.30 21.47
CA MET A 1 -40.58 1.64 21.79
C MET A 1 -40.81 0.14 21.77
N ILE A 2 -40.51 -0.51 20.66
CA ILE A 2 -40.43 -1.97 20.56
C ILE A 2 -39.10 -2.17 19.85
N ASN A 3 -37.98 -2.43 20.52
CA ASN A 3 -36.70 -2.41 19.77
C ASN A 3 -35.61 -3.36 20.23
N ASP A 4 -35.83 -4.27 21.18
CA ASP A 4 -34.89 -5.36 21.41
C ASP A 4 -35.65 -6.67 21.62
N ALA A 5 -35.56 -7.56 20.63
CA ALA A 5 -36.06 -8.93 20.74
C ALA A 5 -34.84 -9.84 20.89
N TRP A 6 -34.59 -10.31 22.10
CA TRP A 6 -33.60 -11.34 22.36
C TRP A 6 -34.26 -12.71 22.20
N THR A 7 -33.61 -13.59 21.43
CA THR A 7 -33.96 -15.00 21.39
C THR A 7 -32.77 -15.81 21.85
N THR A 8 -32.98 -16.68 22.83
CA THR A 8 -31.96 -17.60 23.31
C THR A 8 -32.17 -18.94 22.63
N LEU A 9 -31.20 -19.37 21.83
CA LEU A 9 -31.15 -20.77 21.43
C LEU A 9 -30.78 -21.58 22.68
N PRO A 10 -31.44 -22.73 22.96
CA PRO A 10 -31.02 -23.60 24.05
C PRO A 10 -29.54 -23.95 23.87
N ALA A 11 -28.82 -24.14 24.98
CA ALA A 11 -27.41 -24.51 24.97
C ALA A 11 -27.21 -25.86 24.26
N SER A 12 -27.10 -25.83 22.94
CA SER A 12 -26.74 -26.97 22.13
C SER A 12 -25.24 -26.90 21.91
N GLN A 13 -24.53 -27.96 22.29
CA GLN A 13 -23.15 -28.15 21.91
C GLN A 13 -23.14 -28.34 20.37
N GLY A 14 -22.98 -27.24 19.65
CA GLY A 14 -22.98 -27.21 18.20
C GLY A 14 -21.68 -27.79 17.67
N VAL A 15 -21.57 -29.12 17.65
CA VAL A 15 -20.57 -29.77 16.80
C VAL A 15 -21.07 -29.60 15.38
N ASP A 16 -20.64 -28.51 14.73
CA ASP A 16 -20.62 -28.46 13.27
C ASP A 16 -19.90 -29.74 12.78
N PRO A 17 -20.58 -30.63 12.04
CA PRO A 17 -19.97 -31.88 11.57
C PRO A 17 -18.75 -31.65 10.67
N THR A 18 -18.60 -30.44 10.14
CA THR A 18 -17.46 -30.02 9.30
C THR A 18 -16.33 -29.37 10.11
N GLY A 19 -16.49 -29.20 11.42
CA GLY A 19 -15.47 -28.67 12.33
C GLY A 19 -15.16 -27.18 12.15
N THR A 20 -16.01 -26.41 11.47
CA THR A 20 -15.74 -25.00 11.16
C THR A 20 -16.19 -24.02 12.24
N ASN A 21 -16.86 -24.50 13.30
CA ASN A 21 -17.35 -23.70 14.43
C ASN A 21 -18.26 -22.53 13.98
N ARG A 22 -19.27 -22.84 13.17
CA ARG A 22 -20.24 -21.87 12.64
C ARG A 22 -21.66 -22.20 13.08
N VAL A 23 -22.45 -21.17 13.35
CA VAL A 23 -23.89 -21.28 13.66
C VAL A 23 -24.69 -20.52 12.61
N LEU A 24 -25.69 -21.16 12.02
CA LEU A 24 -26.66 -20.50 11.16
C LEU A 24 -27.72 -19.82 12.03
N ILE A 25 -27.74 -18.49 12.05
CA ILE A 25 -28.67 -17.71 12.88
C ILE A 25 -30.00 -17.45 12.13
N ALA A 26 -29.95 -17.27 10.81
CA ALA A 26 -31.13 -17.08 9.98
C ALA A 26 -30.86 -17.47 8.52
N GLN A 27 -31.92 -17.89 7.83
CA GLN A 27 -31.96 -17.99 6.38
C GLN A 27 -33.07 -17.07 5.88
N LEU A 28 -32.71 -16.09 5.06
CA LEU A 28 -33.61 -15.01 4.65
C LEU A 28 -33.67 -14.96 3.13
N THR A 29 -34.89 -14.82 2.60
CA THR A 29 -35.15 -14.65 1.16
C THR A 29 -35.82 -13.31 0.95
N THR A 30 -35.27 -12.49 0.06
CA THR A 30 -35.80 -11.15 -0.21
C THR A 30 -35.82 -10.89 -1.72
N ALA A 31 -36.77 -10.07 -2.19
CA ALA A 31 -36.87 -9.65 -3.59
C ALA A 31 -36.13 -8.30 -3.86
N GLY A 32 -35.38 -7.78 -2.88
CA GLY A 32 -34.77 -6.44 -2.95
C GLY A 32 -33.44 -6.36 -2.17
N THR A 33 -33.03 -5.15 -1.81
CA THR A 33 -31.81 -4.94 -1.00
C THR A 33 -32.06 -5.43 0.43
N PHE A 34 -31.13 -6.22 0.93
CA PHE A 34 -31.17 -6.76 2.29
C PHE A 34 -30.08 -6.11 3.14
N SER A 35 -30.46 -5.61 4.32
CA SER A 35 -29.54 -5.05 5.32
C SER A 35 -30.01 -5.36 6.73
N PHE A 36 -29.09 -5.57 7.67
CA PHE A 36 -29.42 -5.78 9.07
C PHE A 36 -28.35 -5.24 10.02
N HIS A 37 -28.77 -4.99 11.25
CA HIS A 37 -27.92 -4.91 12.43
C HIS A 37 -28.37 -6.00 13.41
N ILE A 38 -27.45 -6.72 14.04
CA ILE A 38 -27.79 -7.77 15.01
C ILE A 38 -26.87 -7.67 16.23
N ASN A 39 -27.41 -7.76 17.44
CA ASN A 39 -26.58 -7.95 18.63
C ASN A 39 -26.52 -9.45 18.94
N VAL A 40 -25.37 -9.94 19.41
CA VAL A 40 -25.16 -11.37 19.69
C VAL A 40 -24.50 -11.51 21.04
N GLN A 41 -25.04 -12.40 21.87
CA GLN A 41 -24.41 -12.82 23.12
C GLN A 41 -24.05 -14.30 23.02
N LEU A 42 -22.81 -14.62 23.32
CA LEU A 42 -22.26 -15.97 23.26
C LEU A 42 -21.84 -16.39 24.66
N SER A 43 -21.98 -17.68 24.98
CA SER A 43 -21.40 -18.25 26.18
C SER A 43 -20.13 -19.01 25.79
N ASP A 44 -19.03 -18.72 26.47
CA ASP A 44 -17.81 -19.51 26.36
C ASP A 44 -17.99 -20.90 27.03
N PRO A 45 -17.04 -21.83 26.87
CA PRO A 45 -17.08 -23.15 27.53
C PRO A 45 -17.10 -23.10 29.07
N ASN A 46 -16.72 -21.97 29.69
CA ASN A 46 -16.73 -21.77 31.13
C ASN A 46 -18.01 -21.07 31.63
N SER A 47 -19.03 -20.93 30.77
CA SER A 47 -20.29 -20.22 31.07
C SER A 47 -20.12 -18.71 31.30
N VAL A 48 -19.05 -18.12 30.77
CA VAL A 48 -18.85 -16.67 30.73
C VAL A 48 -19.55 -16.12 29.50
N LEU A 49 -20.36 -15.08 29.69
CA LEU A 49 -21.08 -14.42 28.61
C LEU A 49 -20.20 -13.34 27.97
N GLU A 50 -20.04 -13.44 26.66
CA GLU A 50 -19.47 -12.40 25.80
C GLU A 50 -20.61 -11.72 25.04
N THR A 51 -20.73 -10.40 25.19
CA THR A 51 -21.80 -9.63 24.55
C THR A 51 -21.22 -8.76 23.45
N TYR A 52 -21.68 -8.98 22.22
CA TYR A 52 -21.29 -8.21 21.04
C TYR A 52 -22.47 -7.37 20.55
N VAL A 53 -22.23 -6.07 20.39
CA VAL A 53 -23.24 -5.12 19.92
C VAL A 53 -22.82 -4.45 18.62
N HIS A 54 -23.79 -4.05 17.80
CA HIS A 54 -23.50 -3.42 16.51
C HIS A 54 -22.97 -1.97 16.67
N THR A 55 -23.41 -1.25 17.71
CA THR A 55 -22.98 0.12 18.07
C THR A 55 -23.21 0.39 19.57
N ASN A 56 -22.65 1.49 20.10
CA ASN A 56 -22.93 2.03 21.44
C ASN A 56 -22.74 1.03 22.61
N ALA A 57 -21.58 0.38 22.70
CA ALA A 57 -21.29 -0.57 23.77
C ALA A 57 -21.37 0.07 25.17
N GLY A 58 -22.08 -0.61 26.06
CA GLY A 58 -22.05 -0.40 27.51
C GLY A 58 -20.90 -1.16 28.19
N PRO A 59 -20.84 -1.11 29.54
CA PRO A 59 -19.82 -1.84 30.30
C PRO A 59 -19.90 -3.36 30.06
N GLY A 60 -18.78 -3.96 29.62
CA GLY A 60 -18.70 -5.40 29.37
C GLY A 60 -19.21 -5.84 27.98
N GLU A 61 -19.57 -4.90 27.11
CA GLU A 61 -19.96 -5.18 25.72
C GLU A 61 -18.84 -4.82 24.74
N VAL A 62 -18.79 -5.54 23.62
CA VAL A 62 -17.80 -5.34 22.55
C VAL A 62 -18.52 -4.92 21.27
N VAL A 63 -18.14 -3.79 20.68
CA VAL A 63 -18.66 -3.40 19.36
C VAL A 63 -18.01 -4.27 18.27
N SER A 64 -18.82 -4.85 17.37
CA SER A 64 -18.33 -5.64 16.24
C SER A 64 -18.92 -5.18 14.90
N PRO A 65 -18.11 -4.73 13.93
CA PRO A 65 -18.59 -4.33 12.60
C PRO A 65 -19.25 -5.48 11.81
N LYS A 66 -18.92 -6.73 12.16
CA LYS A 66 -19.46 -7.93 11.52
C LYS A 66 -20.95 -8.15 11.82
N LEU A 67 -21.48 -7.41 12.77
CA LEU A 67 -22.89 -7.41 13.16
C LEU A 67 -23.77 -6.52 12.28
N THR A 68 -23.19 -5.91 11.24
CA THR A 68 -23.90 -5.10 10.26
C THR A 68 -23.72 -5.68 8.86
N TYR A 69 -24.81 -5.78 8.11
CA TYR A 69 -24.80 -6.14 6.69
C TYR A 69 -25.55 -5.10 5.85
N PRO A 70 -25.02 -4.70 4.67
CA PRO A 70 -23.65 -4.99 4.22
C PRO A 70 -22.63 -4.39 5.20
N GLN A 71 -21.51 -5.08 5.38
CA GLN A 71 -20.45 -4.58 6.25
C GLN A 71 -19.91 -3.29 5.65
N ALA A 72 -19.78 -2.25 6.47
CA ALA A 72 -19.07 -1.04 6.06
C ALA A 72 -17.63 -1.43 5.71
N LEU A 73 -17.26 -1.24 4.44
CA LEU A 73 -15.90 -1.48 3.99
C LEU A 73 -15.01 -0.34 4.52
N PRO A 74 -13.77 -0.64 4.96
CA PRO A 74 -12.82 0.42 5.28
C PRO A 74 -12.68 1.39 4.09
N PRO A 75 -12.57 2.70 4.35
CA PRO A 75 -12.23 3.64 3.29
C PRO A 75 -10.83 3.32 2.74
N ASP A 76 -10.66 3.50 1.44
CA ASP A 76 -9.36 3.51 0.78
C ASP A 76 -8.61 4.82 1.04
N CYS A 77 -7.44 5.00 0.44
CA CYS A 77 -6.62 6.21 0.60
C CYS A 77 -7.28 7.49 0.06
N LEU A 78 -8.35 7.37 -0.73
CA LEU A 78 -9.17 8.48 -1.21
C LEU A 78 -10.46 8.66 -0.38
N GLY A 79 -10.63 7.91 0.70
CA GLY A 79 -11.80 7.97 1.56
C GLY A 79 -13.01 7.21 1.02
N VAL A 80 -12.86 6.44 -0.07
CA VAL A 80 -13.95 5.68 -0.70
C VAL A 80 -14.09 4.34 0.02
N PRO A 81 -15.24 4.05 0.68
CA PRO A 81 -15.47 2.75 1.31
C PRO A 81 -15.35 1.61 0.30
N GLY A 82 -14.38 0.71 0.52
CA GLY A 82 -14.12 -0.40 -0.41
C GLY A 82 -13.50 0.02 -1.74
N GLY A 83 -12.94 1.22 -1.83
CA GLY A 83 -12.25 1.69 -3.02
C GLY A 83 -10.93 0.96 -3.26
N SER A 84 -10.35 1.20 -4.44
CA SER A 84 -9.16 0.48 -4.92
C SER A 84 -7.84 1.18 -4.60
N ALA A 85 -7.85 2.41 -4.05
CA ALA A 85 -6.65 3.15 -3.71
C ALA A 85 -6.06 2.61 -2.39
N LEU A 86 -5.44 1.43 -2.43
CA LEU A 86 -4.85 0.76 -1.28
C LEU A 86 -3.33 0.91 -1.27
N PRO A 87 -2.65 0.79 -0.11
CA PRO A 87 -1.20 0.76 -0.06
C PRO A 87 -0.60 -0.24 -1.06
N GLY A 88 0.41 0.21 -1.82
CA GLY A 88 1.07 -0.54 -2.89
C GLY A 88 0.35 -0.51 -4.24
N THR A 89 -0.85 0.07 -4.33
CA THR A 89 -1.52 0.29 -5.62
C THR A 89 -1.00 1.56 -6.29
N ALA A 90 -1.08 1.60 -7.62
CA ALA A 90 -0.59 2.72 -8.41
C ALA A 90 -1.35 4.02 -8.11
N CYS A 91 -0.64 5.14 -8.17
CA CYS A 91 -1.17 6.49 -8.07
C CYS A 91 -0.35 7.44 -8.96
N ASP A 92 -0.61 8.75 -8.87
CA ASP A 92 0.17 9.82 -9.52
C ASP A 92 0.41 10.91 -8.45
N ASP A 93 1.66 11.11 -8.07
CA ASP A 93 2.03 12.12 -7.05
C ASP A 93 2.15 13.54 -7.64
N GLY A 94 1.99 13.67 -8.95
CA GLY A 94 2.00 14.91 -9.71
C GLY A 94 3.40 15.48 -9.95
N LEU A 95 4.47 14.80 -9.53
CA LEU A 95 5.84 15.26 -9.69
C LEU A 95 6.46 14.66 -10.95
N ALA A 96 6.83 15.52 -11.91
CA ALA A 96 7.47 15.08 -13.16
C ALA A 96 8.87 14.45 -12.97
N THR A 97 9.47 14.59 -11.79
CA THR A 97 10.78 14.03 -11.44
C THR A 97 10.70 12.61 -10.87
N THR A 98 9.50 12.09 -10.63
CA THR A 98 9.25 10.77 -10.07
C THR A 98 8.38 9.93 -11.02
N GLY A 99 8.41 8.63 -10.83
CA GLY A 99 7.54 7.68 -11.51
C GLY A 99 7.37 6.40 -10.72
N ASN A 100 6.58 5.46 -11.25
CA ASN A 100 6.14 4.26 -10.52
C ASN A 100 5.49 4.59 -9.17
N ASP A 101 4.63 5.61 -9.16
CA ASP A 101 4.06 6.11 -7.91
C ASP A 101 3.08 5.12 -7.31
N THR A 102 3.19 4.95 -6.00
CA THR A 102 2.32 4.04 -5.25
C THR A 102 1.86 4.66 -3.95
N TRP A 103 0.68 4.23 -3.50
CA TRP A 103 0.20 4.59 -2.18
C TRP A 103 1.07 3.97 -1.09
N SER A 104 1.60 4.77 -0.19
CA SER A 104 2.32 4.29 0.99
C SER A 104 1.37 3.69 2.03
N ALA A 105 1.93 3.04 3.06
CA ALA A 105 1.15 2.54 4.20
C ALA A 105 0.39 3.64 4.97
N ASN A 106 0.81 4.90 4.82
CA ASN A 106 0.18 6.06 5.43
C ASN A 106 -0.75 6.82 4.45
N CYS A 107 -1.10 6.21 3.32
CA CYS A 107 -1.93 6.83 2.28
C CYS A 107 -1.37 8.14 1.72
N VAL A 108 -0.05 8.20 1.55
CA VAL A 108 0.61 9.25 0.77
C VAL A 108 0.95 8.65 -0.59
N CYS A 109 0.60 9.33 -1.68
CA CYS A 109 1.07 8.94 -3.00
C CYS A 109 2.50 9.43 -3.18
N GLU A 110 3.44 8.51 -3.39
CA GLU A 110 4.87 8.81 -3.50
C GLU A 110 5.47 7.99 -4.64
N GLY A 111 6.31 8.64 -5.44
CA GLY A 111 7.05 8.03 -6.54
C GLY A 111 8.52 7.74 -6.27
N GLN A 112 9.12 6.97 -7.17
CA GLN A 112 10.56 6.73 -7.22
C GLN A 112 11.23 7.79 -8.09
N LEU A 113 12.37 8.33 -7.64
CA LEU A 113 13.16 9.26 -8.44
C LEU A 113 13.49 8.66 -9.81
N ILE A 114 13.19 9.40 -10.88
CA ILE A 114 13.58 9.02 -12.25
C ILE A 114 15.07 9.32 -12.42
N ASP A 115 15.83 8.33 -12.86
CA ASP A 115 17.26 8.47 -13.11
C ASP A 115 17.56 9.16 -14.47
N CYS A 116 18.84 9.40 -14.76
CA CYS A 116 19.28 10.06 -15.99
C CYS A 116 18.97 9.27 -17.27
N LEU A 117 18.59 7.99 -17.17
CA LEU A 117 18.14 7.16 -18.28
C LEU A 117 16.61 7.08 -18.38
N GLY A 118 15.89 7.84 -17.55
CA GLY A 118 14.44 7.85 -17.54
C GLY A 118 13.83 6.66 -16.81
N VAL A 119 14.60 5.95 -15.98
CA VAL A 119 14.14 4.78 -15.23
C VAL A 119 13.78 5.18 -13.80
N PRO A 120 12.51 5.04 -13.37
CA PRO A 120 12.14 5.25 -11.97
C PRO A 120 12.86 4.24 -11.07
N GLY A 121 13.51 4.74 -10.01
CA GLY A 121 14.33 3.92 -9.11
C GLY A 121 15.64 3.42 -9.74
N GLY A 122 16.01 3.96 -10.90
CA GLY A 122 17.22 3.59 -11.60
C GLY A 122 18.50 4.09 -10.91
N ALA A 123 19.63 3.50 -11.30
CA ALA A 123 20.93 3.76 -10.68
C ALA A 123 21.74 4.85 -11.40
N ALA A 124 21.33 5.30 -12.59
CA ALA A 124 22.06 6.31 -13.36
C ALA A 124 21.82 7.71 -12.79
N LEU A 125 22.37 8.00 -11.62
CA LEU A 125 22.22 9.29 -10.94
C LEU A 125 23.41 10.22 -11.23
N PRO A 126 23.29 11.53 -10.99
CA PRO A 126 24.43 12.44 -11.04
C PRO A 126 25.63 11.92 -10.23
N GLY A 127 26.82 11.96 -10.83
CA GLY A 127 28.07 11.42 -10.29
C GLY A 127 28.30 9.93 -10.54
N THR A 128 27.32 9.20 -11.09
CA THR A 128 27.53 7.82 -11.53
C THR A 128 28.25 7.76 -12.87
N SER A 129 29.03 6.70 -13.08
CA SER A 129 29.80 6.50 -14.30
C SER A 129 28.91 6.31 -15.54
N CYS A 130 29.33 6.85 -16.66
CA CYS A 130 28.68 6.70 -17.96
C CYS A 130 29.75 6.62 -19.08
N ASP A 131 29.33 6.63 -20.34
CA ASP A 131 30.18 6.72 -21.53
C ASP A 131 29.60 7.80 -22.45
N ASP A 132 30.33 8.90 -22.67
CA ASP A 132 29.88 10.01 -23.51
C ASP A 132 30.12 9.76 -25.02
N GLY A 133 30.73 8.61 -25.36
CA GLY A 133 31.01 8.16 -26.71
C GLY A 133 32.18 8.87 -27.38
N LEU A 134 32.85 9.80 -26.69
CA LEU A 134 33.96 10.55 -27.26
C LEU A 134 35.30 9.88 -26.90
N ALA A 135 36.02 9.42 -27.92
CA ALA A 135 37.33 8.79 -27.72
C ALA A 135 38.43 9.72 -27.14
N THR A 136 38.15 11.03 -27.05
CA THR A 136 39.06 12.03 -26.48
C THR A 136 38.86 12.28 -24.99
N THR A 137 37.84 11.68 -24.38
CA THR A 137 37.50 11.84 -22.96
C THR A 137 37.53 10.48 -22.24
N GLY A 138 37.63 10.54 -20.92
CA GLY A 138 37.47 9.38 -20.05
C GLY A 138 37.07 9.80 -18.63
N ASN A 139 36.85 8.82 -17.75
CA ASN A 139 36.24 9.03 -16.43
C ASN A 139 34.88 9.75 -16.51
N ASP A 140 34.03 9.34 -17.46
CA ASP A 140 32.77 10.02 -17.73
C ASP A 140 31.76 9.77 -16.61
N VAL A 141 31.06 10.83 -16.23
CA VAL A 141 30.03 10.81 -15.20
C VAL A 141 28.83 11.66 -15.62
N TYR A 142 27.64 11.31 -15.13
CA TYR A 142 26.47 12.17 -15.26
C TYR A 142 26.63 13.43 -14.42
N ASP A 143 26.34 14.60 -14.99
CA ASP A 143 26.26 15.85 -14.24
C ASP A 143 24.87 16.04 -13.58
N ALA A 144 24.67 17.19 -12.92
CA ALA A 144 23.39 17.53 -12.27
C ALA A 144 22.21 17.70 -13.25
N ASN A 145 22.50 17.87 -14.55
CA ASN A 145 21.51 17.96 -15.62
C ASN A 145 21.37 16.65 -16.41
N CYS A 146 21.94 15.55 -15.89
CA CYS A 146 21.96 14.24 -16.54
C CYS A 146 22.67 14.22 -17.91
N VAL A 147 23.63 15.12 -18.11
CA VAL A 147 24.54 15.07 -19.26
C VAL A 147 25.71 14.17 -18.89
N CYS A 148 25.95 13.14 -19.69
CA CYS A 148 27.16 12.34 -19.60
C CYS A 148 28.33 13.09 -20.23
N ALA A 149 29.39 13.33 -19.46
CA ALA A 149 30.60 13.96 -19.97
C ALA A 149 31.84 13.48 -19.21
N GLY A 150 32.96 13.39 -19.93
CA GLY A 150 34.25 13.01 -19.38
C GLY A 150 35.28 14.12 -19.24
N GLN A 151 36.41 13.74 -18.67
CA GLN A 151 37.61 14.56 -18.58
C GLN A 151 38.47 14.35 -19.84
N LEU A 152 39.01 15.42 -20.41
CA LEU A 152 39.89 15.33 -21.58
C LEU A 152 41.10 14.44 -21.27
N ILE A 153 41.41 13.52 -22.18
CA ILE A 153 42.57 12.64 -22.11
C ILE A 153 43.82 13.40 -22.55
N ASP A 154 44.87 13.36 -21.73
CA ASP A 154 46.15 13.98 -22.03
C ASP A 154 47.01 13.15 -23.00
N CYS A 155 48.20 13.64 -23.38
CA CYS A 155 49.05 12.92 -24.34
C CYS A 155 49.65 11.61 -23.82
N LEU A 156 49.50 11.31 -22.52
CA LEU A 156 49.90 10.06 -21.88
C LEU A 156 48.71 9.10 -21.68
N GLY A 157 47.50 9.48 -22.12
CA GLY A 157 46.32 8.64 -21.97
C GLY A 157 45.61 8.79 -20.62
N VAL A 158 45.90 9.84 -19.85
CA VAL A 158 45.31 10.04 -18.52
C VAL A 158 44.14 11.03 -18.62
N PRO A 159 42.90 10.61 -18.28
CA PRO A 159 41.77 11.54 -18.18
C PRO A 159 42.02 12.59 -17.09
N GLY A 160 41.82 13.87 -17.43
CA GLY A 160 42.10 15.00 -16.54
C GLY A 160 43.60 15.25 -16.31
N GLY A 161 44.47 14.59 -17.08
CA GLY A 161 45.91 14.77 -17.00
C GLY A 161 46.38 16.12 -17.53
N THR A 162 47.53 16.60 -17.04
CA THR A 162 48.10 17.89 -17.43
C THR A 162 49.20 17.77 -18.49
N ALA A 163 49.48 16.57 -19.02
CA ALA A 163 50.55 16.37 -19.98
C ALA A 163 50.18 16.98 -21.34
N ALA A 164 50.84 18.06 -21.71
CA ALA A 164 50.68 18.72 -23.00
C ALA A 164 51.85 18.38 -23.93
N ARG A 165 51.54 18.02 -25.18
CA ARG A 165 52.54 17.89 -26.24
C ARG A 165 52.94 19.27 -26.75
N VAL A 166 54.04 19.82 -26.24
CA VAL A 166 54.63 21.06 -26.79
C VAL A 166 55.35 20.71 -28.10
N VAL A 167 54.76 21.07 -29.23
CA VAL A 167 55.46 21.02 -30.52
C VAL A 167 56.27 22.30 -30.65
N LEU A 168 57.55 22.25 -30.29
CA LEU A 168 58.50 23.31 -30.63
C LEU A 168 58.65 23.32 -32.16
N ARG A 169 58.22 24.42 -32.80
CA ARG A 169 58.48 24.70 -34.21
C ARG A 169 59.83 25.40 -34.36
#